data_AF-A0A3R6IU47-F1
#
_entry.id   AF-A0A3R6IU47-F1
#
_cell.length_a   1.000
_cell.length_b   1.000
_cell.length_c   1.000
_cell.angle_alpha   90.00
_cell.angle_beta   90.00
_cell.angle_gamma   90.00
#
_symmetry.space_group_name_H-M   'P 1'
#
loop_
_entity.id
_entity.type
_entity.pdbx_description
1 polymer ?
#
loop_
_entity_poly.entity_id
_entity_poly.type
_entity_poly.pdbx_seq_one_letter_code
_entity_poly.pdbx_strand_id
1 'polypeptide(L)' 'MISVVIPLYNKEKQIAKTLQTVLNQTYQDFEIVIVNDGSTDGSVNEVKKFLNPRIRLINRVSSSLFLKT' A
#
# COMPACT_ATOMS: atom_id res chain seq x y z
N MET A 1 12.46 -11.06 -11.27
CA MET A 1 11.88 -10.02 -10.39
C MET A 1 10.41 -9.81 -10.72
N ILE A 2 9.55 -9.79 -9.70
CA ILE A 2 8.10 -9.53 -9.82
C ILE A 2 7.75 -8.27 -9.01
N SER A 3 6.81 -7.45 -9.50
CA SER A 3 6.26 -6.34 -8.72
C SER A 3 4.86 -6.69 -8.22
N VAL A 4 4.67 -6.73 -6.90
CA VAL A 4 3.37 -6.95 -6.26
C VAL A 4 2.72 -5.60 -6.01
N VAL A 5 1.69 -5.27 -6.79
CA VAL A 5 0.97 -4.00 -6.67
C VAL A 5 -0.27 -4.19 -5.78
N ILE A 6 -0.37 -3.40 -4.72
CA ILE A 6 -1.47 -3.47 -3.74
C ILE A 6 -2.22 -2.13 -3.74
N PRO A 7 -3.44 -2.05 -4.28
CA PRO A 7 -4.29 -0.88 -4.12
C PRO A 7 -4.76 -0.79 -2.67
N LEU A 8 -4.72 0.42 -2.10
CA LEU A 8 -5.08 0.67 -0.71
C LEU A 8 -6.12 1.79 -0.60
N TYR A 9 -7.29 1.44 -0.10
CA TYR A 9 -8.35 2.38 0.28
C TYR A 9 -9.15 1.82 1.46
N ASN A 10 -9.00 2.44 2.63
CA ASN A 10 -9.72 2.10 3.86
C ASN A 10 -9.70 0.60 4.22
N LYS A 11 -8.50 0.03 4.38
CA LYS A 11 -8.22 -1.38 4.72
C LYS A 11 -7.34 -1.54 5.96
N GLU A 12 -7.47 -0.68 6.96
CA GLU A 12 -6.66 -0.71 8.20
C GLU A 12 -6.57 -2.12 8.81
N LYS A 13 -7.69 -2.85 8.85
CA LYS A 13 -7.76 -4.17 9.50
C LYS A 13 -7.11 -5.30 8.70
N GLN A 14 -6.86 -5.11 7.40
CA GLN A 14 -6.42 -6.18 6.49
C GLN A 14 -4.98 -5.97 6.01
N ILE A 15 -4.56 -4.72 5.81
CA ILE A 15 -3.30 -4.42 5.13
C ILE A 15 -2.07 -5.05 5.81
N ALA A 16 -2.04 -5.09 7.14
CA ALA A 16 -0.95 -5.72 7.88
C ALA A 16 -0.84 -7.23 7.58
N LYS A 17 -1.97 -7.95 7.57
CA LYS A 17 -1.99 -9.39 7.23
C LYS A 17 -1.56 -9.62 5.79
N THR A 18 -2.04 -8.80 4.85
CA THR A 18 -1.65 -8.88 3.44
C THR A 18 -0.14 -8.72 3.27
N LEU A 19 0.46 -7.71 3.90
CA LEU A 19 1.90 -7.48 3.83
C LEU A 19 2.69 -8.64 4.42
N GLN A 20 2.28 -9.17 5.57
CA GLN A 20 2.91 -10.36 6.16
C GLN A 20 2.84 -11.57 5.22
N THR A 21 1.70 -11.81 4.57
CA THR A 21 1.55 -12.92 3.62
C THR A 21 2.47 -12.74 2.41
N VAL A 22 2.57 -11.55 1.84
CA VAL A 22 3.41 -11.31 0.66
C VAL A 22 4.91 -11.39 1.02
N LEU A 23 5.30 -10.85 2.18
CA LEU A 23 6.70 -10.94 2.64
C LEU A 23 7.15 -12.39 2.91
N ASN A 24 6.24 -13.26 3.32
CA ASN A 24 6.50 -14.67 3.64
C ASN A 24 6.39 -15.64 2.44
N GLN A 25 6.28 -15.15 1.20
CA GLN A 25 6.23 -16.02 0.02
C GLN A 25 7.54 -16.80 -0.17
N THR A 26 7.50 -17.97 -0.79
CA THR A 26 8.71 -18.78 -1.05
C THR A 26 9.60 -18.16 -2.13
N TYR A 27 9.01 -17.50 -3.12
CA TYR A 27 9.73 -16.70 -4.12
C TYR A 27 10.06 -15.33 -3.53
N GLN A 28 11.33 -14.90 -3.60
CA GLN A 28 11.84 -13.74 -2.86
C GLN A 28 12.37 -12.58 -3.73
N ASP A 29 12.43 -12.77 -5.04
CA ASP A 29 12.87 -11.73 -5.98
C ASP A 29 11.69 -10.84 -6.41
N PHE A 30 11.21 -10.01 -5.47
CA PHE A 30 10.08 -9.11 -5.70
C PHE A 30 10.17 -7.78 -4.94
N GLU A 31 9.40 -6.79 -5.42
CA GLU A 31 9.07 -5.55 -4.70
C GLU A 31 7.57 -5.48 -4.39
N ILE A 32 7.20 -4.68 -3.39
CA ILE A 32 5.80 -4.40 -3.04
C ILE A 32 5.55 -2.90 -3.26
N VAL A 33 4.61 -2.58 -4.16
CA VAL A 33 4.20 -1.21 -4.43
C VAL A 33 2.76 -1.02 -3.96
N ILE A 34 2.59 -0.21 -2.92
CA ILE A 34 1.28 0.09 -2.35
C ILE A 34 0.83 1.44 -2.90
N VAL A 35 -0.35 1.48 -3.52
CA VAL A 35 -0.94 2.72 -4.04
C VAL A 35 -2.12 3.10 -3.16
N ASN A 36 -1.92 4.09 -2.29
CA ASN A 36 -2.97 4.63 -1.43
C ASN A 36 -3.78 5.70 -2.18
N ASP A 37 -5.08 5.45 -2.36
CA ASP A 37 -5.99 6.35 -3.08
C ASP A 37 -6.81 7.22 -2.11
N GLY A 38 -6.12 7.88 -1.18
CA GLY A 38 -6.76 8.79 -0.22
C GLY A 38 -7.51 8.07 0.91
N SER A 39 -6.95 7.00 1.47
CA SER A 39 -7.49 6.39 2.69
C SER A 39 -7.61 7.43 3.82
N THR A 40 -8.74 7.39 4.53
CA THR A 40 -9.07 8.27 5.66
C THR A 40 -9.05 7.55 7.01
N ASP A 41 -8.83 6.23 7.00
CA ASP A 41 -8.67 5.39 8.20
C ASP A 41 -7.18 5.21 8.59
N GLY A 42 -6.88 4.28 9.50
CA GLY A 42 -5.50 3.97 9.91
C GLY A 42 -4.66 3.22 8.88
N SER A 43 -5.14 2.95 7.66
CA SER A 43 -4.47 2.12 6.64
C SER A 43 -3.01 2.52 6.39
N VAL A 44 -2.77 3.81 6.20
CA VAL A 44 -1.42 4.34 5.92
C VAL A 44 -0.51 4.14 7.13
N ASN A 45 -1.04 4.30 8.34
CA ASN A 45 -0.27 4.11 9.57
C ASN A 45 0.11 2.64 9.75
N GLU A 46 -0.80 1.72 9.43
CA GLU A 46 -0.48 0.28 9.44
C GLU A 46 0.63 -0.08 8.47
N VAL A 47 0.61 0.47 7.24
CA VAL A 47 1.72 0.27 6.27
C VAL A 47 3.04 0.79 6.82
N LYS A 48 3.05 1.99 7.42
CA LYS A 48 4.27 2.63 7.94
C LYS A 48 4.94 1.87 9.09
N LYS A 49 4.23 0.95 9.77
CA LYS A 49 4.81 0.07 10.79
C LYS A 49 5.79 -0.96 10.20
N PHE A 50 5.69 -1.25 8.90
CA PHE A 50 6.57 -2.19 8.22
C PHE A 50 7.83 -1.48 7.71
N LEU A 51 8.91 -1.56 8.49
CA LEU A 51 10.24 -1.09 8.07
C LEU A 51 10.90 -2.16 7.16
N ASN A 52 10.50 -2.21 5.89
CA ASN A 52 11.08 -3.14 4.92
C ASN A 52 11.46 -2.40 3.62
N PRO A 53 12.71 -2.54 3.13
CA PRO A 53 13.18 -1.83 1.94
C PRO A 53 12.47 -2.25 0.64
N ARG A 54 11.79 -3.41 0.62
CA ARG A 54 11.01 -3.87 -0.53
C ARG A 54 9.63 -3.21 -0.62
N ILE A 55 9.19 -2.49 0.41
CA ILE A 55 7.88 -1.84 0.44
C ILE A 55 8.02 -0.38 0.02
N ARG A 56 7.29 0.00 -1.02
CA ARG A 56 7.16 1.38 -1.48
C ARG A 56 5.70 1.82 -1.41
N LEU A 57 5.42 2.85 -0.62
CA LEU A 57 4.09 3.45 -0.50
C LEU A 57 4.01 4.72 -1.37
N ILE A 58 3.04 4.75 -2.29
CA ILE A 58 2.72 5.89 -3.13
C ILE A 58 1.35 6.42 -2.69
N ASN A 59 1.28 7.69 -2.30
CA ASN A 59 0.01 8.34 -2.00
C ASN A 59 -0.47 9.10 -3.24
N ARG A 60 -1.67 8.77 -3.71
CA ARG A 60 -2.36 9.56 -4.73
C ARG A 60 -3.29 10.54 -4.03
N VAL A 61 -3.17 11.82 -4.39
CA VAL A 61 -4.17 12.83 -4.06
C VAL A 61 -5.22 12.77 -5.16
N SER A 62 -6.48 12.51 -4.81
CA SER A 62 -7.58 12.54 -5.78
C SER A 62 -7.70 13.95 -6.36
N SER A 63 -7.49 14.08 -7.67
CA SER A 63 -7.52 15.36 -8.40
C SER A 63 -8.93 15.93 -8.60
N SER A 64 -9.95 15.37 -7.94
CA SER A 64 -11.36 15.76 -8.07
C SER A 64 -11.67 17.21 -7.66
N LEU A 65 -10.73 17.91 -7.02
CA LEU A 65 -10.95 19.29 -6.55
C LEU A 65 -10.65 20.39 -7.59
N PHE A 66 -10.25 20.06 -8.83
CA PHE A 66 -9.86 21.08 -9.84
C PHE A 66 -10.86 21.29 -11.00
N LEU A 67 -12.05 20.68 -10.98
CA LEU A 67 -13.07 20.86 -12.03
C LEU A 67 -14.43 21.35 -11.50
N LYS A 68 -14.42 22.28 -10.54
CA LYS A 68 -15.58 23.17 -10.33
C LYS A 68 -15.27 24.52 -10.98
N THR A 69 -15.42 24.57 -12.30
CA THR A 69 -15.73 25.81 -13.05
C THR A 69 -17.12 26.29 -12.69
#